data_AF-A0A4Q6B4F3-F1
#
_entry.id   AF-A0A4Q6B4F3-F1
#
_cell.length_a   1.000
_cell.length_b   1.000
_cell.length_c   1.000
_cell.angle_alpha   90.00
_cell.angle_beta   90.00
_cell.angle_gamma   90.00
#
_symmetry.space_group_name_H-M   'P 1'
#
loop_
_entity.id
_entity.type
_entity.pdbx_description
1 polymer ?
#
loop_
_entity_poly.entity_id
_entity_poly.type
_entity_poly.pdbx_seq_one_letter_code
_entity_poly.pdbx_strand_id
1 'polypeptide(L)'
;MTKFYFFLFSSALFFAGCKSVSKAYNQGDYADAIELGIKKLQKDPSDTETRDLVKSAYSFAVAQHESRIRSLSASAGENRYESILREYNQLQDMYETIHQSPAALSAIQPANYAEYVETYRNKAAEVHLANAEEKRNK
;
A
#
# COMPACT_ATOMS: atom_id res chain seq x y z
N MET A 1 -3.07 -13.55 51.63
CA MET A 1 -2.63 -14.38 50.48
C MET A 1 -3.26 -13.87 49.17
N THR A 2 -3.12 -12.59 48.81
CA THR A 2 -3.80 -12.02 47.62
C THR A 2 -2.99 -10.97 46.85
N LYS A 3 -1.73 -10.72 47.22
CA LYS A 3 -0.92 -9.63 46.63
C LYS A 3 0.12 -10.08 45.59
N PHE A 4 0.25 -11.39 45.35
CA PHE A 4 1.25 -11.91 44.40
C PHE A 4 0.72 -12.10 42.97
N TYR A 5 -0.61 -12.08 42.79
CA TYR A 5 -1.24 -12.29 41.49
C TYR A 5 -1.25 -11.04 40.59
N PHE A 6 -1.06 -9.85 41.15
CA PHE A 6 -1.01 -8.61 40.35
C PHE A 6 0.29 -8.47 39.56
N PHE A 7 1.37 -9.12 39.99
CA PHE A 7 2.67 -9.04 39.31
C PHE A 7 2.77 -10.01 38.11
N LEU A 8 1.96 -11.07 38.07
CA LEU A 8 1.94 -12.05 37.00
C LEU A 8 1.10 -11.63 35.78
N PHE A 9 0.26 -10.60 35.90
CA PHE A 9 -0.57 -10.11 34.79
C PHE A 9 0.10 -8.99 33.96
N SER A 10 1.20 -8.41 34.46
CA SER A 10 1.87 -7.27 33.81
C SER A 10 2.91 -7.66 32.76
N SER A 11 3.33 -8.93 32.70
CA SER A 11 4.44 -9.38 31.82
C SER A 11 3.99 -9.93 30.46
N ALA A 12 2.68 -9.98 30.17
CA ALA A 12 2.15 -10.65 28.97
C ALA A 12 2.01 -9.75 27.72
N LEU A 13 2.36 -8.45 27.79
CA LEU A 13 1.99 -7.48 26.73
C LEU A 13 3.10 -7.04 25.76
N PHE A 14 4.27 -7.67 25.75
CA PHE A 14 5.42 -7.20 24.95
C PHE A 14 5.86 -8.07 23.77
N PHE A 15 5.00 -8.95 23.25
CA PHE A 15 5.23 -9.56 21.94
C PHE A 15 4.65 -8.71 20.80
N ALA A 16 5.02 -7.42 20.75
CA ALA A 16 4.98 -6.68 19.50
C ALA A 16 6.13 -7.22 18.64
N GLY A 17 5.91 -8.38 18.00
CA GLY A 17 6.93 -9.05 17.20
C GLY A 17 7.45 -8.09 16.14
N CYS A 18 8.77 -7.85 16.11
CA CYS A 18 9.40 -7.08 15.05
C CYS A 18 8.97 -7.66 13.70
N LYS A 19 8.14 -6.92 12.96
CA LYS A 19 7.77 -7.30 11.60
C LYS A 19 9.04 -7.17 10.76
N SER A 20 9.53 -8.29 10.24
CA SER A 20 10.69 -8.30 9.34
C SER A 20 10.21 -8.17 7.88
N VAL A 21 11.10 -7.70 7.01
CA VAL A 21 10.84 -7.59 5.55
C VAL A 21 10.35 -8.92 4.99
N SER A 22 11.07 -10.01 5.27
CA SER A 22 10.72 -11.37 4.83
C SER A 22 9.38 -11.83 5.38
N LYS A 23 9.05 -11.53 6.65
CA LYS A 23 7.75 -11.89 7.23
C LYS A 23 6.60 -11.17 6.54
N ALA A 24 6.71 -9.85 6.34
CA ALA A 24 5.70 -9.07 5.62
C ALA A 24 5.49 -9.60 4.20
N TYR A 25 6.59 -9.85 3.48
CA TYR A 25 6.58 -10.41 2.14
C TYR A 25 5.87 -11.76 2.07
N ASN A 26 6.22 -12.70 2.95
CA ASN A 26 5.63 -14.05 2.99
C ASN A 26 4.15 -14.04 3.38
N GLN A 27 3.68 -13.00 4.07
CA GLN A 27 2.27 -12.82 4.41
C GLN A 27 1.44 -12.18 3.29
N GLY A 28 2.09 -11.73 2.20
CA GLY A 28 1.44 -10.97 1.13
C GLY A 28 1.25 -9.49 1.45
N ASP A 29 1.81 -9.01 2.57
CA ASP A 29 1.78 -7.61 2.97
C ASP A 29 2.90 -6.84 2.23
N TYR A 30 2.77 -6.74 0.91
CA TYR A 30 3.83 -6.23 0.05
C TYR A 30 4.13 -4.74 0.29
N ALA A 31 3.13 -3.92 0.62
CA ALA A 31 3.33 -2.51 0.98
C ALA A 31 4.24 -2.37 2.22
N ASP A 32 3.95 -3.14 3.27
CA ASP A 32 4.78 -3.17 4.48
C ASP A 32 6.19 -3.72 4.21
N ALA A 33 6.29 -4.73 3.35
CA ALA A 33 7.60 -5.28 2.94
C ALA A 33 8.45 -4.22 2.22
N ILE A 34 7.83 -3.40 1.36
CA ILE A 34 8.50 -2.28 0.69
C ILE A 34 8.96 -1.24 1.71
N GLU A 35 8.07 -0.78 2.59
CA GLU A 35 8.40 0.27 3.56
C GLU A 35 9.52 -0.18 4.53
N LEU A 36 9.38 -1.37 5.12
CA LEU A 36 10.39 -1.94 6.02
C LEU A 36 11.72 -2.17 5.31
N GLY A 37 11.67 -2.66 4.08
CA GLY A 37 12.86 -2.93 3.29
C GLY A 37 13.58 -1.65 2.88
N ILE A 38 12.86 -0.61 2.47
CA ILE A 38 13.44 0.72 2.19
C ILE A 38 14.13 1.29 3.43
N LYS A 39 13.49 1.24 4.60
CA LYS A 39 14.08 1.67 5.88
C LYS A 39 15.36 0.89 6.22
N LYS A 40 15.39 -0.40 5.90
CA LYS A 40 16.57 -1.23 6.10
C LYS A 40 17.69 -0.87 5.11
N LEU A 41 17.38 -0.68 3.84
CA LEU A 41 18.33 -0.27 2.80
C LEU A 41 18.90 1.15 3.00
N GLN A 42 18.17 2.04 3.67
CA GLN A 42 18.71 3.33 4.08
C GLN A 42 19.84 3.19 5.11
N LYS A 43 19.80 2.15 5.95
CA LYS A 43 20.84 1.85 6.95
C LYS A 43 21.97 1.02 6.37
N ASP A 44 21.63 0.06 5.52
CA ASP A 44 22.57 -0.80 4.81
C ASP A 44 22.19 -0.92 3.32
N PRO A 45 22.69 -0.01 2.47
CA PRO A 45 22.41 -0.03 1.03
C PRO A 45 22.98 -1.26 0.29
N SER A 46 23.89 -1.99 0.92
CA SER A 46 24.59 -3.15 0.34
C SER A 46 23.88 -4.48 0.60
N ASP A 47 22.81 -4.48 1.39
CA ASP A 47 21.99 -5.67 1.69
C ASP A 47 21.23 -6.16 0.45
N THR A 48 21.83 -7.11 -0.26
CA THR A 48 21.29 -7.68 -1.51
C THR A 48 19.99 -8.45 -1.31
N GLU A 49 19.87 -9.22 -0.22
CA GLU A 49 18.66 -9.97 0.10
C GLU A 49 17.46 -9.04 0.26
N THR A 50 17.65 -7.93 0.97
CA THR A 50 16.59 -6.94 1.18
C THR A 50 16.24 -6.23 -0.12
N ARG A 51 17.24 -5.91 -0.96
CA ARG A 51 16.98 -5.32 -2.30
C ARG A 51 16.09 -6.23 -3.15
N ASP A 52 16.39 -7.53 -3.18
CA ASP A 52 15.64 -8.50 -3.98
C ASP A 52 14.22 -8.71 -3.43
N LEU A 53 14.06 -8.73 -2.10
CA LEU A 53 12.74 -8.80 -1.47
C LEU A 53 11.89 -7.56 -1.77
N VAL A 54 12.44 -6.34 -1.67
CA VAL A 54 11.70 -5.09 -1.97
C VAL A 54 11.31 -5.05 -3.44
N LYS A 55 12.22 -5.45 -4.35
CA LYS A 55 11.93 -5.49 -5.79
C LYS A 55 10.80 -6.47 -6.10
N SER A 56 10.83 -7.65 -5.50
CA SER A 56 9.79 -8.67 -5.67
C SER A 56 8.46 -8.17 -5.07
N ALA A 57 8.49 -7.61 -3.87
CA ALA A 57 7.32 -7.05 -3.20
C ALA A 57 6.65 -5.97 -4.06
N TYR A 58 7.43 -5.05 -4.63
CA TYR A 58 6.92 -4.02 -5.53
C TYR A 58 6.25 -4.62 -6.76
N SER A 59 6.90 -5.60 -7.42
CA SER A 59 6.32 -6.25 -8.60
C SER A 59 4.98 -6.94 -8.28
N PHE A 60 4.88 -7.63 -7.14
CA PHE A 60 3.62 -8.27 -6.73
C PHE A 60 2.55 -7.26 -6.35
N ALA A 61 2.90 -6.21 -5.61
CA ALA A 61 1.97 -5.15 -5.23
C ALA A 61 1.37 -4.49 -6.48
N VAL A 62 2.22 -4.08 -7.43
CA VAL A 62 1.77 -3.48 -8.70
C VAL A 62 0.83 -4.41 -9.44
N ALA A 63 1.22 -5.68 -9.63
CA ALA A 63 0.38 -6.66 -10.32
C ALA A 63 -0.98 -6.85 -9.64
N GLN A 64 -1.01 -6.84 -8.31
CA GLN A 64 -2.24 -6.99 -7.53
C GLN A 64 -3.18 -5.80 -7.70
N HIS A 65 -2.67 -4.58 -7.57
CA HIS A 65 -3.45 -3.34 -7.74
C HIS A 65 -3.93 -3.18 -9.18
N GLU A 66 -3.08 -3.41 -10.18
CA GLU A 66 -3.48 -3.36 -11.59
C GLU A 66 -4.54 -4.42 -11.92
N SER A 67 -4.45 -5.61 -11.33
CA SER A 67 -5.49 -6.64 -11.50
C SER A 67 -6.82 -6.20 -10.90
N ARG A 68 -6.81 -5.55 -9.74
CA ARG A 68 -8.02 -4.96 -9.14
C ARG A 68 -8.58 -3.85 -10.03
N ILE A 69 -7.75 -2.97 -10.56
CA ILE A 69 -8.16 -1.92 -11.49
C ILE A 69 -8.83 -2.52 -12.73
N ARG A 70 -8.26 -3.56 -13.34
CA ARG A 70 -8.86 -4.26 -14.49
C ARG A 70 -10.24 -4.83 -14.15
N SER A 71 -10.38 -5.49 -12.99
CA SER A 71 -11.65 -6.03 -12.53
C SER A 71 -12.71 -4.94 -12.29
N LEU A 72 -12.34 -3.86 -11.60
CA LEU A 72 -13.22 -2.73 -11.33
C LEU A 72 -13.63 -2.00 -12.61
N SER A 73 -12.71 -1.89 -13.58
CA SER A 73 -12.98 -1.27 -14.89
C SER A 73 -13.98 -2.05 -15.72
N ALA A 74 -14.01 -3.38 -15.57
CA ALA A 74 -15.00 -4.25 -16.20
C ALA A 74 -16.35 -4.28 -15.45
N SER A 75 -16.42 -3.71 -14.24
CA SER A 75 -17.62 -3.73 -13.40
C SER A 75 -18.60 -2.59 -13.71
N ALA A 76 -19.88 -2.81 -13.36
CA ALA A 76 -20.93 -1.79 -13.40
C ALA A 76 -21.23 -1.19 -12.00
N GLY A 77 -20.30 -1.31 -11.04
CA GLY A 77 -20.51 -0.80 -9.68
C GLY A 77 -20.65 0.72 -9.64
N GLU A 78 -21.60 1.22 -8.85
CA GLU A 78 -21.87 2.66 -8.70
C GLU A 78 -20.64 3.44 -8.20
N ASN A 79 -19.83 2.81 -7.32
CA ASN A 79 -18.61 3.38 -6.76
C ASN A 79 -17.32 2.92 -7.47
N ARG A 80 -17.42 2.41 -8.72
CA ARG A 80 -16.26 1.81 -9.41
C ARG A 80 -15.11 2.80 -9.59
N TYR A 81 -15.38 4.05 -9.95
CA TYR A 81 -14.33 5.04 -10.20
C TYR A 81 -13.62 5.44 -8.91
N GLU A 82 -14.36 5.53 -7.81
CA GLU A 82 -13.77 5.80 -6.50
C GLU A 82 -12.93 4.61 -6.01
N SER A 83 -13.36 3.39 -6.32
CA SER A 83 -12.57 2.19 -6.03
C SER A 83 -11.30 2.13 -6.88
N ILE A 84 -11.37 2.46 -8.17
CA ILE A 84 -10.20 2.55 -9.04
C ILE A 84 -9.25 3.66 -8.58
N LEU A 85 -9.78 4.82 -8.18
CA LEU A 85 -9.00 5.91 -7.60
C LEU A 85 -8.20 5.45 -6.38
N ARG A 86 -8.82 4.68 -5.46
CA ARG A 86 -8.11 4.14 -4.29
C ARG A 86 -6.94 3.24 -4.70
N GLU A 87 -7.12 2.37 -5.70
CA GLU A 87 -6.03 1.53 -6.20
C GLU A 87 -4.89 2.35 -6.82
N TYR A 88 -5.20 3.38 -7.61
CA TYR A 88 -4.17 4.28 -8.16
C TYR A 88 -3.46 5.11 -7.10
N ASN A 89 -4.15 5.53 -6.04
CA ASN A 89 -3.51 6.19 -4.91
C ASN A 89 -2.49 5.26 -4.24
N GLN A 90 -2.82 3.98 -4.01
CA GLN A 90 -1.86 3.03 -3.45
C GLN A 90 -0.63 2.84 -4.35
N LEU A 91 -0.83 2.79 -5.66
CA LEU A 91 0.26 2.72 -6.64
C LEU A 91 1.15 3.98 -6.60
N GLN A 92 0.53 5.15 -6.50
CA GLN A 92 1.22 6.43 -6.39
C GLN A 92 1.98 6.58 -5.06
N ASP A 93 1.39 6.16 -3.94
CA ASP A 93 2.05 6.18 -2.62
C ASP A 93 3.32 5.31 -2.63
N MET A 94 3.27 4.14 -3.27
CA MET A 94 4.46 3.29 -3.45
C MET A 94 5.52 3.96 -4.32
N TYR A 95 5.11 4.64 -5.40
CA TYR A 95 6.02 5.45 -6.22
C TYR A 95 6.73 6.51 -5.37
N GLU A 96 5.97 7.28 -4.59
CA GLU A 96 6.52 8.35 -3.74
C GLU A 96 7.48 7.80 -2.69
N THR A 97 7.09 6.70 -2.04
CA THR A 97 7.91 6.03 -1.01
C THR A 97 9.26 5.55 -1.59
N ILE A 98 9.25 4.95 -2.77
CA ILE A 98 10.48 4.49 -3.44
C ILE A 98 11.30 5.69 -3.95
N HIS A 99 10.64 6.67 -4.56
CA HIS A 99 11.29 7.83 -5.17
C HIS A 99 11.99 8.71 -4.13
N GLN A 100 11.48 8.79 -2.91
CA GLN A 100 12.12 9.53 -1.80
C GLN A 100 13.35 8.81 -1.22
N SER A 101 13.66 7.58 -1.65
CA SER A 101 14.80 6.80 -1.17
C SER A 101 15.82 6.56 -2.29
N PRO A 102 16.99 7.24 -2.28
CA PRO A 102 18.05 7.01 -3.26
C PRO A 102 18.53 5.55 -3.30
N ALA A 103 18.57 4.87 -2.14
CA ALA A 103 18.93 3.47 -2.06
C ALA A 103 17.90 2.58 -2.78
N ALA A 104 16.61 2.88 -2.67
CA ALA A 104 15.54 2.14 -3.32
C ALA A 104 15.50 2.38 -4.83
N LEU A 105 15.73 3.63 -5.27
CA LEU A 105 15.83 3.99 -6.69
C LEU A 105 16.95 3.25 -7.42
N SER A 106 18.01 2.85 -6.72
CA SER A 106 19.07 2.02 -7.30
C SER A 106 18.65 0.58 -7.60
N ALA A 107 17.53 0.13 -7.03
CA ALA A 107 17.03 -1.24 -7.15
C ALA A 107 15.72 -1.34 -7.94
N ILE A 108 14.90 -0.28 -7.90
CA ILE A 108 13.55 -0.25 -8.44
C ILE A 108 13.33 1.06 -9.18
N GLN A 109 12.80 0.98 -10.39
CA GLN A 109 12.34 2.13 -11.15
C GLN A 109 10.81 2.18 -11.05
N PRO A 110 10.24 2.91 -10.08
CA PRO A 110 8.80 2.90 -9.89
C PRO A 110 8.10 3.69 -10.99
N ALA A 111 6.94 3.21 -11.44
CA ALA A 111 6.08 3.93 -12.36
C ALA A 111 5.31 5.04 -11.63
N ASN A 112 5.21 6.22 -12.24
CA ASN A 112 4.41 7.34 -11.70
C ASN A 112 2.96 7.20 -12.16
N TYR A 113 2.01 7.27 -11.22
CA TYR A 113 0.58 7.09 -11.47
C TYR A 113 -0.25 8.37 -11.26
N ALA A 114 0.39 9.52 -11.03
CA ALA A 114 -0.28 10.78 -10.70
C ALA A 114 -1.33 11.20 -11.74
N GLU A 115 -1.06 11.03 -13.03
CA GLU A 115 -2.03 11.35 -14.09
C GLU A 115 -3.31 10.49 -13.99
N TYR A 116 -3.16 9.20 -13.65
CA TYR A 116 -4.30 8.31 -13.43
C TYR A 116 -5.06 8.70 -12.16
N VAL A 117 -4.35 9.09 -11.10
CA VAL A 117 -4.98 9.61 -9.87
C VAL A 117 -5.87 10.82 -10.20
N GLU A 118 -5.36 11.80 -10.95
CA GLU A 118 -6.16 12.96 -11.37
C GLU A 118 -7.37 12.56 -12.22
N THR A 119 -7.15 11.68 -13.21
CA THR A 119 -8.20 11.21 -14.12
C THR A 119 -9.35 10.57 -13.35
N TYR A 120 -9.05 9.66 -12.42
CA TYR A 120 -10.09 8.94 -11.68
C TYR A 120 -10.69 9.75 -10.54
N ARG A 121 -9.98 10.76 -10.02
CA ARG A 121 -10.55 11.76 -9.12
C ARG A 121 -11.65 12.56 -9.82
N ASN A 122 -11.39 13.03 -11.04
CA ASN A 122 -12.37 13.76 -11.84
C ASN A 122 -13.59 12.89 -12.17
N LYS A 123 -13.37 11.65 -12.63
CA LYS A 123 -14.47 10.70 -12.91
C LYS A 123 -15.33 10.40 -11.67
N ALA A 124 -14.72 10.24 -10.51
CA ALA A 124 -15.47 10.03 -9.27
C ALA A 124 -16.30 11.27 -8.91
N ALA A 125 -15.73 12.47 -9.03
CA ALA A 125 -16.44 13.72 -8.78
C ALA A 125 -17.63 13.92 -9.75
N GLU A 126 -17.45 13.63 -11.03
CA GLU A 126 -18.52 13.69 -12.04
C GLU A 126 -19.71 12.80 -11.69
N VAL A 127 -19.47 11.57 -11.22
CA VAL A 127 -20.55 10.68 -10.77
C VAL A 127 -21.28 11.24 -9.56
N HIS A 128 -20.56 11.79 -8.58
CA HIS A 128 -21.18 12.41 -7.42
C HIS A 128 -22.06 13.62 -7.79
N LEU A 129 -21.60 14.45 -8.73
CA LEU A 129 -22.38 15.58 -9.24
C LEU A 129 -23.64 15.11 -9.98
N ALA A 130 -23.51 14.15 -10.89
CA ALA A 130 -24.65 13.59 -11.63
C ALA A 130 -25.71 12.98 -10.68
N ASN A 131 -25.27 12.21 -9.68
CA ASN A 131 -26.14 11.64 -8.67
C ASN A 131 -26.86 12.70 -7.81
N ALA A 132 -26.18 13.81 -7.51
CA ALA A 132 -26.78 14.92 -6.77
C ALA A 132 -27.85 15.65 -7.60
N GLU A 133 -27.61 15.86 -8.89
CA GLU A 133 -28.56 16.47 -9.81
C GLU A 133 -29.81 15.60 -10.02
N GLU A 134 -29.63 14.28 -10.16
CA GLU A 134 -30.75 13.34 -10.27
C GLU A 134 -31.66 13.40 -9.04
N LYS A 135 -31.07 13.44 -7.83
CA LYS A 135 -31.82 13.55 -6.58
C LYS A 135 -32.58 14.86 -6.44
N ARG A 136 -32.07 15.96 -7.01
CA ARG A 136 -32.73 17.27 -6.98
C ARG A 136 -33.96 17.34 -7.89
N ASN A 137 -33.97 16.55 -8.96
CA ASN A 137 -35.02 16.59 -9.98
C ASN A 137 -36.15 15.56 -9.72
N LYS A 138 -36.07 14.82 -8.62
CA LYS A 138 -37.10 13.87 -8.12
C LYS A 138 -37.88 14.51 -6.98
#